data_AF-A0A917XSP2-F1
#
_entry.id   AF-A0A917XSP2-F1
#
_cell.length_a   1.000
_cell.length_b   1.000
_cell.length_c   1.000
_cell.angle_alpha   90.00
_cell.angle_beta   90.00
_cell.angle_gamma   90.00
#
_symmetry.space_group_name_H-M   'P 1'
#
loop_
_entity.id
_entity.type
_entity.pdbx_description
1 polymer ?
#
loop_
_entity_poly.entity_id
_entity_poly.type
_entity_poly.pdbx_seq_one_letter_code
_entity_poly.pdbx_strand_id
1 'polypeptide(L)'
;MKGSLHGRTARAYHYRFLARLQGNGGDLIGAPCFVDQRGAFPITLPVDVVAELHPGGEALWDLRLSAYGGPEIRLAMPAGDLVDRRDVSVLPVLRCAGPGGGLSLRPQLTRDHDLVVRTADTVLGRP
;
A
#
# COMPACT_ATOMS: atom_id res chain seq x y z
N MET A 1 7.28 4.22 -1.96
CA MET A 1 6.33 4.61 -3.04
C MET A 1 6.13 6.12 -3.02
N LYS A 2 5.82 6.77 -4.15
CA LYS A 2 5.49 8.21 -4.23
C LYS A 2 4.05 8.37 -4.71
N GLY A 3 3.31 9.33 -4.18
CA GLY A 3 1.94 9.66 -4.59
C GLY A 3 1.68 11.16 -4.57
N SER A 4 0.53 11.57 -5.13
CA SER A 4 0.04 12.94 -5.12
C SER A 4 -1.43 12.99 -4.70
N LEU A 5 -1.78 13.95 -3.85
CA LEU A 5 -3.15 14.22 -3.43
C LEU A 5 -3.73 15.35 -4.28
N HIS A 6 -4.82 15.07 -4.99
CA HIS A 6 -5.52 16.03 -5.82
C HIS A 6 -6.81 16.49 -5.14
N GLY A 7 -7.10 17.80 -5.17
CA GLY A 7 -8.33 18.38 -4.61
C GLY A 7 -8.09 19.59 -3.71
N ARG A 8 -9.17 20.32 -3.39
CA ARG A 8 -9.14 21.60 -2.64
C ARG A 8 -8.59 21.51 -1.20
N THR A 9 -8.35 20.30 -0.69
CA THR A 9 -7.91 20.01 0.69
C THR A 9 -6.49 19.47 0.80
N ALA A 10 -5.72 19.40 -0.29
CA ALA A 10 -4.28 19.13 -0.24
C ALA A 10 -3.54 20.36 0.33
N ARG A 11 -3.70 20.62 1.63
CA ARG A 11 -2.89 21.63 2.32
C ARG A 11 -1.74 20.90 3.01
N ALA A 12 -0.62 21.58 3.17
CA ALA A 12 0.53 21.06 3.90
C ALA A 12 0.12 20.69 5.33
N TYR A 13 -0.14 19.40 5.55
CA TYR A 13 -0.60 18.83 6.81
C TYR A 13 0.20 17.58 7.13
N HIS A 14 0.20 17.22 8.42
CA HIS A 14 0.52 15.86 8.84
C HIS A 14 -0.65 14.96 8.45
N TYR A 15 -0.37 13.93 7.65
CA TYR A 15 -1.29 12.84 7.36
C TYR A 15 -0.78 11.58 8.06
N ARG A 16 -1.62 10.55 8.07
CA ARG A 16 -1.26 9.20 8.47
C ARG A 16 -1.45 8.27 7.29
N PHE A 17 -0.40 7.55 6.93
CA PHE A 17 -0.52 6.39 6.07
C PHE A 17 -1.04 5.22 6.88
N LEU A 18 -1.98 4.47 6.30
CA LEU A 18 -2.56 3.27 6.89
C LEU A 18 -2.47 2.13 5.86
N ALA A 19 -1.94 0.99 6.28
CA ALA A 19 -2.13 -0.28 5.59
C ALA A 19 -3.02 -1.16 6.46
N ARG A 20 -4.18 -1.54 5.94
CA ARG A 20 -5.19 -2.34 6.66
C ARG A 20 -5.34 -3.69 6.01
N LEU A 21 -5.11 -4.76 6.76
CA LEU A 21 -5.39 -6.12 6.30
C LEU A 21 -6.90 -6.27 6.02
N GLN A 22 -7.27 -6.78 4.85
CA GLN A 22 -8.66 -7.08 4.52
C GLN A 22 -9.13 -8.33 5.28
N GLY A 23 -10.23 -8.22 6.03
CA GLY A 23 -10.78 -9.29 6.86
C GLY A 23 -11.39 -8.76 8.16
N ASN A 24 -12.07 -9.63 8.93
CA ASN A 24 -12.75 -9.24 10.18
C ASN A 24 -11.74 -8.76 11.23
N GLY A 25 -11.70 -7.44 11.47
CA GLY A 25 -10.85 -6.81 12.49
C GLY A 25 -9.39 -6.63 12.08
N GLY A 26 -9.09 -6.69 10.78
CA GLY A 26 -7.74 -6.79 10.24
C GLY A 26 -6.72 -5.79 10.80
N ASP A 27 -5.50 -6.30 11.02
CA ASP A 27 -4.39 -5.54 11.56
C ASP A 27 -4.13 -4.26 10.79
N LEU A 28 -3.70 -3.23 11.54
CA LEU A 28 -3.50 -1.89 11.04
C LEU A 28 -2.07 -1.45 11.27
N ILE A 29 -1.35 -1.21 10.18
CA ILE A 29 -0.05 -0.55 10.21
C ILE A 29 -0.28 0.93 9.96
N GLY A 30 0.08 1.77 10.93
CA GLY A 30 -0.03 3.22 10.83
C GLY A 30 1.33 3.90 10.89
N ALA A 31 1.60 4.82 9.97
CA ALA A 31 2.82 5.63 9.96
C ALA A 31 2.50 7.11 9.67
N PRO A 32 3.23 8.07 10.27
CA PRO A 32 3.15 9.47 9.84
C PRO A 32 3.50 9.61 8.36
N CYS A 33 2.77 10.46 7.65
CA CYS A 33 2.98 10.77 6.24
C CYS A 33 2.96 12.30 6.07
N PHE A 34 4.02 12.84 5.50
CA PHE A 34 4.10 14.27 5.19
C PHE A 34 3.67 14.51 3.75
N VAL A 35 2.68 15.40 3.57
CA VAL A 35 2.23 15.84 2.25
C VAL A 35 2.71 17.28 2.05
N ASP A 36 3.46 17.51 0.99
CA ASP A 36 4.01 18.82 0.69
C ASP A 36 2.94 19.79 0.15
N GLN A 37 3.34 21.05 -0.08
CA GLN A 37 2.43 22.09 -0.57
C GLN A 37 1.86 21.82 -1.98
N ARG A 38 2.47 20.90 -2.73
CA ARG A 38 2.01 20.47 -4.06
C ARG A 38 1.17 19.19 -3.97
N GLY A 39 0.90 18.69 -2.77
CA GLY A 39 0.17 17.46 -2.54
C GLY A 39 1.02 16.20 -2.72
N ALA A 40 2.34 16.30 -2.93
CA ALA A 40 3.19 15.13 -3.12
C ALA A 40 3.65 14.54 -1.78
N PHE A 41 3.75 13.21 -1.72
CA PHE A 41 4.18 12.51 -0.51
C PHE A 41 4.90 11.19 -0.83
N PRO A 42 5.90 10.81 0.00
CA PRO A 42 6.42 9.46 0.03
C PRO A 42 5.68 8.60 1.07
N ILE A 43 5.51 7.32 0.77
CA ILE A 43 5.04 6.30 1.72
C ILE A 43 6.02 5.14 1.73
N THR A 44 6.31 4.63 2.93
CA THR A 44 7.06 3.41 3.17
C THR A 44 6.19 2.45 3.98
N LEU A 45 6.06 1.22 3.50
CA LEU A 45 5.42 0.13 4.23
C LEU A 45 6.53 -0.70 4.91
N PRO A 46 6.54 -0.81 6.26
CA PRO A 46 7.53 -1.60 6.98
C PRO A 46 7.31 -3.09 6.70
N VAL A 47 8.19 -3.69 5.89
CA VAL A 47 8.06 -5.05 5.35
C VAL A 47 8.16 -6.12 6.44
N ASP A 48 9.00 -5.87 7.43
CA ASP A 48 9.14 -6.65 8.65
C ASP A 48 7.81 -6.76 9.42
N VAL A 49 7.16 -5.63 9.66
CA VAL A 49 5.86 -5.61 10.36
C VAL A 49 4.77 -6.28 9.53
N VAL A 50 4.76 -6.09 8.21
CA VAL A 50 3.84 -6.81 7.31
C VAL A 50 4.05 -8.32 7.40
N ALA A 51 5.31 -8.77 7.47
CA ALA A 51 5.64 -10.18 7.57
C ALA A 51 5.21 -10.78 8.92
N GLU A 52 5.38 -10.04 10.01
CA GLU A 52 4.93 -10.44 11.36
C GLU A 52 3.41 -10.59 11.45
N LEU A 53 2.67 -9.68 10.81
CA LEU A 53 1.21 -9.66 10.81
C LEU A 53 0.59 -10.53 9.70
N HIS A 54 1.40 -11.23 8.90
CA HIS A 54 0.90 -12.03 7.81
C HIS A 54 0.12 -13.26 8.33
N PRO A 55 -1.16 -13.45 7.95
CA PRO A 55 -1.98 -14.54 8.49
C PRO A 55 -1.63 -15.93 7.92
N GLY A 56 -0.70 -16.00 6.96
CA GLY A 56 -0.46 -17.17 6.12
C GLY A 56 -1.40 -17.23 4.91
N GLY A 57 -1.02 -17.99 3.90
CA GLY A 57 -1.74 -18.07 2.64
C GLY A 57 -1.67 -16.77 1.84
N GLU A 58 -2.78 -16.38 1.22
CA GLU A 58 -2.90 -15.12 0.48
C GLU A 58 -3.64 -14.07 1.30
N ALA A 59 -3.14 -12.84 1.31
CA ALA A 59 -3.81 -11.72 1.95
C ALA A 59 -3.70 -10.42 1.15
N LEU A 60 -4.63 -9.49 1.40
CA LEU A 60 -4.70 -8.18 0.76
C LEU A 60 -4.65 -7.07 1.81
N TRP A 61 -3.88 -6.02 1.51
CA TRP A 61 -3.72 -4.84 2.34
C TRP A 61 -4.24 -3.61 1.61
N ASP A 62 -5.28 -2.99 2.16
CA ASP A 62 -5.80 -1.70 1.73
C ASP A 62 -4.84 -0.59 2.10
N LEU A 63 -4.43 0.22 1.13
CA LEU A 63 -3.59 1.39 1.38
C LEU A 63 -4.44 2.67 1.45
N ARG A 64 -4.27 3.43 2.53
CA ARG A 64 -5.05 4.65 2.79
C ARG A 64 -4.18 5.78 3.32
N LEU A 65 -4.66 7.00 3.11
CA LEU A 65 -4.14 8.22 3.67
C LEU A 65 -5.25 8.91 4.48
N SER A 66 -4.99 9.25 5.74
CA SER A 66 -5.93 9.94 6.60
C SER A 66 -5.35 11.27 7.06
N ALA A 67 -6.11 12.35 6.94
CA ALA A 67 -5.77 13.59 7.65
C ALA A 67 -6.02 13.37 9.15
N TYR A 68 -5.16 13.90 10.04
CA TYR A 68 -5.39 13.78 11.48
C TYR A 68 -6.75 14.40 11.86
N GLY A 69 -7.67 13.58 12.38
CA GLY A 69 -9.05 13.99 12.69
C GLY A 69 -9.96 14.19 11.47
N GLY A 70 -9.51 13.78 10.28
CA GLY A 70 -10.23 13.91 9.02
C GLY A 70 -10.54 12.56 8.36
N PRO A 71 -11.13 12.58 7.16
CA PRO A 71 -11.53 11.35 6.47
C PRO A 71 -10.33 10.49 6.04
N GLU A 72 -10.56 9.18 5.93
CA GLU A 72 -9.65 8.26 5.25
C GLU A 72 -9.88 8.33 3.73
N ILE A 73 -8.78 8.39 2.98
CA ILE A 73 -8.75 8.45 1.52
C ILE A 73 -8.04 7.20 1.02
N ARG A 74 -8.64 6.48 0.08
CA ARG A 74 -7.99 5.33 -0.57
C ARG A 74 -6.94 5.83 -1.54
N LEU A 75 -5.78 5.16 -1.57
CA LEU A 75 -4.80 5.42 -2.61
C LEU A 75 -5.27 4.74 -3.89
N ALA A 76 -5.33 5.49 -4.99
CA ALA A 76 -5.76 4.98 -6.29
C ALA A 76 -4.86 5.53 -7.39
N MET A 77 -4.81 4.82 -8.52
CA MET A 77 -4.15 5.35 -9.72
C MET A 77 -5.17 6.15 -10.55
N PRO A 78 -4.89 7.42 -10.89
CA PRO A 78 -5.77 8.20 -11.76
C PRO A 78 -5.95 7.52 -13.13
N ALA A 79 -7.15 7.61 -13.71
CA ALA A 79 -7.44 6.98 -15.00
C ALA A 79 -6.53 7.46 -16.15
N GLY A 80 -6.05 8.71 -16.11
CA GLY A 80 -5.07 9.23 -17.07
C GLY A 80 -3.73 8.49 -17.00
N ASP A 81 -3.24 8.20 -15.80
CA ASP A 81 -1.99 7.46 -15.58
C ASP A 81 -2.09 5.99 -16.02
N LEU A 82 -3.30 5.41 -16.02
CA LEU A 82 -3.53 4.03 -16.46
C LEU A 82 -3.42 3.86 -17.97
N VAL A 83 -3.88 4.86 -18.73
CA VAL A 83 -3.81 4.84 -20.20
C VAL A 83 -2.36 4.96 -20.65
N ASP A 84 -1.59 5.83 -20.01
CA ASP A 84 -0.17 6.07 -20.34
C ASP A 84 0.77 4.94 -19.88
N ARG A 85 0.32 4.05 -18.97
CA ARG A 85 1.16 2.99 -18.37
C ARG A 85 0.74 1.56 -18.69
N ARG A 86 -0.22 1.36 -19.60
CA ARG A 86 -0.74 0.03 -19.97
C ARG A 86 0.35 -0.98 -20.38
N ASP A 87 1.47 -0.50 -20.94
CA ASP A 87 2.58 -1.35 -21.38
C ASP A 87 3.73 -1.50 -20.36
N VAL A 88 3.70 -0.82 -19.21
CA VAL A 88 4.87 -0.72 -18.29
C VAL A 88 4.54 -1.00 -16.81
N SER A 89 3.27 -1.21 -16.44
CA SER A 89 2.87 -1.38 -15.04
C SER A 89 3.17 -2.77 -14.45
N VAL A 90 4.39 -3.29 -14.61
CA VAL A 90 4.88 -4.37 -13.73
C VAL A 90 5.30 -3.72 -12.42
N LEU A 91 4.38 -3.68 -11.46
CA LEU A 91 4.71 -3.27 -10.10
C LEU A 91 5.69 -4.30 -9.51
N PRO A 92 6.82 -3.86 -8.96
CA PRO A 92 7.88 -4.78 -8.53
C PRO A 92 7.38 -5.67 -7.40
N VAL A 93 7.72 -6.96 -7.49
CA VAL A 93 7.47 -7.92 -6.40
C VAL A 93 8.67 -7.89 -5.46
N LEU A 94 8.41 -7.62 -4.20
CA LEU A 94 9.40 -7.78 -3.15
C LEU A 94 9.28 -9.19 -2.56
N ARG A 95 10.42 -9.82 -2.26
CA ARG A 95 10.48 -11.08 -1.52
C ARG A 95 11.24 -10.84 -0.21
N CYS A 96 10.70 -11.32 0.89
CA CYS A 96 11.33 -11.22 2.21
C CYS A 96 11.13 -12.51 3.00
N ALA A 97 11.81 -12.63 4.14
CA ALA A 97 11.51 -13.68 5.11
C ALA A 97 10.39 -13.19 6.05
N GLY A 98 9.54 -14.11 6.49
CA GLY A 98 8.54 -13.93 7.54
C GLY A 98 8.51 -15.13 8.49
N PRO A 99 7.70 -15.09 9.56
CA PRO A 99 7.64 -16.15 10.57
C PRO A 99 7.27 -17.53 10.00
N GLY A 100 6.45 -17.56 8.94
CA GLY A 100 6.03 -18.78 8.24
C GLY A 100 6.94 -19.22 7.09
N GLY A 101 8.06 -18.54 6.85
CA GLY A 101 8.97 -18.80 5.72
C GLY A 101 9.06 -17.62 4.75
N GLY A 102 9.34 -17.89 3.47
CA GLY A 102 9.44 -16.82 2.48
C GLY A 102 8.08 -16.16 2.22
N LEU A 103 8.07 -14.84 2.06
CA LEU A 103 6.88 -14.05 1.77
C LEU A 103 7.12 -13.20 0.52
N SER A 104 6.09 -13.08 -0.33
CA SER A 104 6.07 -12.13 -1.44
C SER A 104 5.11 -10.99 -1.15
N LEU A 105 5.50 -9.77 -1.53
CA LEU A 105 4.68 -8.57 -1.48
C LEU A 105 4.60 -7.98 -2.89
N ARG A 106 3.40 -7.86 -3.43
CA ARG A 106 3.15 -7.32 -4.77
C ARG A 106 2.13 -6.19 -4.69
N PRO A 107 2.52 -4.94 -5.02
CA PRO A 107 1.54 -3.90 -5.27
C PRO A 107 0.68 -4.27 -6.48
N GLN A 108 -0.63 -4.05 -6.40
CA GLN A 108 -1.56 -4.29 -7.50
C GLN A 108 -2.74 -3.33 -7.45
N LEU A 109 -3.44 -3.19 -8.57
CA LEU A 109 -4.66 -2.38 -8.65
C LEU A 109 -5.89 -3.28 -8.55
N THR A 110 -6.90 -2.82 -7.80
CA THR A 110 -8.22 -3.46 -7.79
C THR A 110 -8.99 -3.10 -9.07
N ARG A 111 -10.18 -3.69 -9.24
CA ARG A 111 -11.10 -3.35 -10.33
C ARG A 111 -11.50 -1.87 -10.32
N ASP A 112 -11.55 -1.26 -9.14
CA ASP A 112 -11.89 0.14 -8.95
C ASP A 112 -10.65 1.05 -9.02
N HIS A 113 -9.50 0.50 -9.41
CA HIS A 113 -8.20 1.16 -9.50
C HIS A 113 -7.63 1.64 -8.16
N ASP A 114 -8.11 1.09 -7.05
CA ASP A 114 -7.48 1.25 -5.74
C ASP A 114 -6.14 0.52 -5.75
N LEU A 115 -5.14 1.13 -5.13
CA LEU A 115 -3.83 0.54 -4.92
C LEU A 115 -3.83 -0.29 -3.64
N VAL A 116 -3.56 -1.58 -3.78
CA VAL A 116 -3.46 -2.53 -2.67
C VAL A 116 -2.12 -3.26 -2.71
N VAL A 117 -1.74 -3.88 -1.61
CA VAL A 117 -0.60 -4.82 -1.58
C VAL A 117 -1.14 -6.22 -1.36
N ARG A 118 -0.84 -7.12 -2.29
CA ARG A 118 -1.07 -8.56 -2.12
C ARG A 118 0.15 -9.19 -1.48
N THR A 119 -0.08 -9.95 -0.42
CA THR A 119 0.95 -10.77 0.22
C THR A 119 0.61 -12.24 0.03
N ALA A 120 1.63 -13.05 -0.22
CA ALA A 120 1.45 -14.49 -0.35
C ALA A 120 2.71 -15.22 0.08
N ASP A 121 2.53 -16.32 0.80
CA ASP A 121 3.62 -17.24 1.12
C ASP A 121 4.32 -17.68 -0.17
N THR A 122 5.64 -17.58 -0.20
CA THR A 122 6.45 -18.12 -1.28
C THR A 122 6.96 -19.48 -0.86
N VAL A 123 6.73 -20.49 -1.71
CA VAL A 123 7.51 -21.72 -1.64
C VAL A 123 8.93 -21.34 -2.01
N LEU A 124 9.83 -21.31 -1.03
CA LEU A 124 11.27 -21.31 -1.29
C LEU A 124 11.56 -22.65 -1.97
N GLY A 125 11.57 -22.66 -3.31
CA GLY A 125 12.20 -23.73 -4.05
C GLY A 125 13.63 -23.86 -3.53
N ARG A 126 13.96 -25.01 -2.93
CA ARG A 126 15.33 -25.36 -2.59
C ARG A 126 16.19 -25.27 -3.88
N PRO A 127 17.43 -24.77 -3.80
CA PRO A 127 18.39 -24.94 -4.88
C PRO A 127 18.64 -26.42 -5.18
#